data_AF-A0A661IQ22-F1
#
_entry.id   AF-A0A661IQ22-F1
#
_cell.length_a   1.000
_cell.length_b   1.000
_cell.length_c   1.000
_cell.angle_alpha   90.00
_cell.angle_beta   90.00
_cell.angle_gamma   90.00
#
_symmetry.space_group_name_H-M   'P 1'
#
loop_
_entity.id
_entity.type
_entity.pdbx_description
1 polymer ?
#
loop_
_entity_poly.entity_id
_entity_poly.type
_entity_poly.pdbx_seq_one_letter_code
_entity_poly.pdbx_strand_id
1 'polypeptide(L)'
;MKRRPRSKRYLDRLSLQFLSGMGEAEEGIFVPSPFQKEALDALAEGRDVIVSAPTGSGKTWIAERAIEALLERGKRCWYTTPLKALSNQK
;
A
#
# COMPACT_ATOMS: atom_id res chain seq x y z
N MET A 1 -8.76 -42.29 -23.63
CA MET A 1 -10.03 -41.74 -23.09
C MET A 1 -9.93 -40.21 -23.03
N LYS A 2 -10.42 -39.48 -24.05
CA LYS A 2 -10.31 -38.02 -24.12
C LYS A 2 -11.35 -37.38 -23.18
N ARG A 3 -10.91 -36.64 -22.15
CA ARG A 3 -11.80 -35.93 -21.23
C ARG A 3 -12.59 -34.88 -22.03
N ARG A 4 -13.92 -34.92 -21.96
CA ARG A 4 -14.77 -33.89 -22.57
C ARG A 4 -14.46 -32.54 -21.92
N PRO A 5 -14.33 -31.45 -22.69
CA PRO A 5 -14.06 -30.12 -22.13
C PRO A 5 -15.21 -29.70 -21.20
N ARG A 6 -14.86 -29.10 -20.06
CA ARG A 6 -15.86 -28.57 -19.12
C ARG A 6 -16.63 -27.43 -19.80
N SER A 7 -17.93 -27.31 -19.51
CA SER A 7 -18.78 -26.30 -20.15
C SER A 7 -18.35 -24.88 -19.78
N LYS A 8 -18.54 -23.91 -20.69
CA LYS A 8 -18.21 -22.49 -20.46
C LYS A 8 -18.80 -21.95 -19.15
N ARG A 9 -20.09 -22.25 -18.89
CA ARG A 9 -20.79 -21.90 -17.64
C ARG A 9 -20.11 -22.42 -16.37
N TYR A 10 -19.49 -23.61 -16.42
CA TYR A 10 -18.77 -24.16 -15.28
C TYR A 10 -17.47 -23.39 -15.00
N LEU A 11 -16.75 -23.02 -16.07
CA LEU A 11 -15.52 -22.23 -15.95
C LEU A 11 -15.82 -20.81 -15.47
N ASP A 12 -16.87 -20.17 -15.97
CA ASP A 12 -17.28 -18.83 -15.54
C ASP A 12 -17.61 -18.80 -14.03
N ARG A 13 -18.35 -19.81 -13.54
CA ARG A 13 -18.69 -19.93 -12.10
C ARG A 13 -17.44 -20.14 -11.23
N LEU A 14 -16.52 -20.99 -11.68
CA LEU A 14 -15.24 -21.20 -10.96
C LEU A 14 -14.41 -19.93 -10.92
N SER A 15 -14.35 -19.17 -12.01
CA SER A 15 -13.62 -17.90 -12.07
C SER A 15 -14.23 -16.88 -11.11
N LEU A 16 -15.56 -16.75 -11.07
CA LEU A 16 -16.25 -15.85 -10.14
C LEU A 16 -16.01 -16.25 -8.67
N GLN A 17 -16.06 -17.55 -8.37
CA GLN A 17 -15.75 -18.05 -7.03
C GLN A 17 -14.28 -17.86 -6.66
N PHE A 18 -13.37 -18.01 -7.61
CA PHE A 18 -11.94 -17.81 -7.37
C PHE A 18 -11.62 -16.33 -7.13
N LEU A 19 -12.21 -15.44 -7.92
CA LEU A 19 -11.98 -13.99 -7.84
C LEU A 19 -12.81 -13.31 -6.73
N SER A 20 -13.71 -14.02 -6.05
CA SER A 20 -14.53 -13.40 -5.00
C SER A 20 -13.66 -12.89 -3.86
N GLY A 21 -13.81 -11.61 -3.51
CA GLY A 21 -12.99 -10.94 -2.49
C GLY A 21 -11.64 -10.43 -2.99
N MET A 22 -11.29 -10.66 -4.26
CA MET A 22 -10.19 -9.97 -4.93
C MET A 22 -10.72 -8.72 -5.63
N GLY A 23 -10.09 -7.58 -5.40
CA GLY A 23 -10.51 -6.31 -5.98
C GLY A 23 -10.13 -5.15 -5.08
N GLU A 24 -10.83 -4.04 -5.27
CA GLU A 24 -10.68 -2.88 -4.40
C GLU A 24 -11.24 -3.22 -3.01
N ALA A 25 -10.55 -2.71 -1.98
CA ALA A 25 -11.06 -2.81 -0.62
C ALA A 25 -12.39 -2.06 -0.52
N GLU A 26 -13.32 -2.56 0.29
CA GLU A 26 -14.55 -1.83 0.59
C GLU A 26 -14.22 -0.44 1.16
N GLU A 27 -15.01 0.57 0.78
CA GLU A 27 -14.85 1.91 1.31
C GLU A 27 -15.02 1.89 2.83
N GLY A 28 -14.00 2.37 3.55
CA GLY A 28 -13.97 2.34 5.00
C GLY A 28 -12.99 3.36 5.57
N ILE A 29 -13.09 3.57 6.88
CA ILE A 29 -12.16 4.45 7.60
C ILE A 29 -10.77 3.81 7.53
N PHE A 30 -9.80 4.56 7.00
CA PHE A 30 -8.42 4.12 7.03
C PHE A 30 -7.91 4.08 8.47
N VAL A 31 -7.45 2.91 8.91
CA VAL A 31 -6.81 2.73 10.22
C VAL A 31 -5.34 2.35 9.99
N PRO A 32 -4.37 3.17 10.43
CA PRO A 32 -2.97 2.85 10.26
C PRO A 32 -2.59 1.61 11.08
N SER A 33 -1.73 0.77 10.50
CA SER A 33 -1.13 -0.36 11.19
C SER A 33 -0.21 0.11 12.32
N PRO A 34 0.01 -0.70 13.37
CA PRO A 34 0.85 -0.32 14.51
C PRO A 34 2.24 0.21 14.14
N PHE A 35 2.92 -0.43 13.18
CA PHE A 35 4.26 0.00 12.74
C PHE A 35 4.25 1.36 12.01
N GLN A 36 3.14 1.70 11.33
CA GLN A 36 3.01 3.00 10.67
C GLN A 36 2.87 4.11 11.71
N LYS A 37 2.12 3.85 12.78
CA LYS A 37 1.97 4.77 13.91
C LYS A 37 3.29 4.95 14.65
N GLU A 38 3.96 3.85 14.99
CA GLU A 38 5.26 3.86 15.68
C GLU A 38 6.32 4.68 14.90
N ALA A 39 6.36 4.53 13.57
CA ALA A 39 7.27 5.30 12.74
C ALA A 39 6.98 6.82 12.79
N LEU A 40 5.70 7.22 12.74
CA LEU A 40 5.32 8.63 12.83
C LEU A 40 5.56 9.21 14.23
N ASP A 41 5.28 8.45 15.28
CA ASP A 41 5.53 8.86 16.66
C ASP A 41 7.04 9.10 16.89
N ALA A 42 7.90 8.18 16.43
CA ALA A 42 9.35 8.34 16.50
C ALA A 42 9.86 9.56 15.71
N LEU A 43 9.31 9.82 14.51
CA LEU A 43 9.63 11.02 13.73
C LEU A 43 9.17 12.31 14.42
N ALA A 44 8.00 12.29 15.07
CA ALA A 44 7.46 13.44 15.79
C ALA A 44 8.34 13.83 16.99
N GLU A 45 8.98 12.83 17.62
CA GLU A 45 9.99 13.02 18.67
C GLU A 45 11.37 13.44 18.14
N GLY A 46 11.53 13.58 16.82
CA GLY A 46 12.79 14.00 16.20
C GLY A 46 13.82 12.88 16.05
N ARG A 47 13.41 11.61 16.11
CA ARG A 47 14.29 10.45 15.89
C ARG A 47 14.38 10.10 14.40
N ASP A 48 15.51 9.56 13.99
CA ASP A 48 15.68 8.95 12.66
C ASP A 48 15.04 7.55 12.62
N VAL A 49 14.40 7.21 11.50
CA VAL A 49 13.62 5.96 11.37
C VAL A 49 13.95 5.21 10.09
N ILE A 50 14.19 3.90 10.22
CA ILE A 50 14.25 2.94 9.10
C ILE A 50 13.06 1.99 9.22
N VAL A 51 12.19 1.99 8.20
CA VAL A 51 11.03 1.10 8.17
C VAL A 51 11.32 -0.12 7.29
N SER A 52 11.36 -1.30 7.90
CA SER A 52 11.42 -2.58 7.18
C SER A 52 10.05 -3.24 7.17
N ALA A 53 9.38 -3.24 6.03
CA ALA A 53 8.08 -3.89 5.84
C ALA A 53 7.91 -4.42 4.40
N PRO A 54 7.13 -5.49 4.17
CA PRO A 54 6.88 -6.02 2.83
C PRO A 54 6.32 -4.98 1.83
N THR A 55 6.49 -5.24 0.54
CA THR A 55 5.81 -4.46 -0.52
C THR A 55 4.30 -4.64 -0.38
N GLY A 56 3.54 -3.57 -0.60
CA GLY A 56 2.09 -3.57 -0.38
C GLY A 56 1.65 -3.24 1.06
N SER A 57 2.56 -3.24 2.04
CA SER A 57 2.21 -2.91 3.44
C SER A 57 1.92 -1.43 3.71
N GLY A 58 1.96 -0.56 2.69
CA GLY A 58 1.64 0.87 2.88
C GLY A 58 2.77 1.73 3.47
N LYS A 59 4.04 1.37 3.26
CA LYS A 59 5.21 2.21 3.68
C LYS A 59 5.13 3.64 3.14
N THR A 60 4.63 3.80 1.92
CA THR A 60 4.46 5.09 1.26
C THR A 60 3.60 6.06 2.06
N TRP A 61 2.58 5.55 2.77
CA TRP A 61 1.70 6.37 3.60
C TRP A 61 2.47 7.05 4.74
N ILE A 62 3.45 6.36 5.35
CA ILE A 62 4.32 6.94 6.39
C ILE A 62 5.08 8.14 5.83
N ALA A 63 5.68 7.98 4.64
CA ALA A 63 6.45 9.05 4.00
C ALA A 63 5.57 10.27 3.69
N GLU A 64 4.35 10.07 3.18
CA GLU A 64 3.39 11.16 2.93
C GLU A 64 3.06 11.97 4.18
N ARG A 65 2.68 11.28 5.27
CA ARG A 65 2.33 11.94 6.54
C ARG A 65 3.52 12.67 7.14
N ALA A 66 4.72 12.09 7.06
CA ALA A 66 5.94 12.73 7.52
C ALA A 66 6.29 13.99 6.71
N ILE A 67 6.13 13.94 5.38
CA ILE A 67 6.34 15.09 4.49
C ILE A 67 5.33 16.20 4.81
N GLU A 68 4.06 15.86 4.92
CA GLU A 68 2.98 16.79 5.27
C GLU A 68 3.30 17.53 6.58
N ALA A 69 3.62 16.79 7.64
CA ALA A 69 3.99 17.36 8.94
C ALA A 69 5.24 18.25 8.89
N LEU A 70 6.20 17.97 8.00
CA LEU A 70 7.38 18.82 7.80
C LEU A 70 7.01 20.11 7.06
N LEU A 71 6.21 20.02 6.01
CA LEU A 71 5.78 21.16 5.21
C LEU A 71 4.90 22.12 6.02
N GLU A 72 3.99 21.61 6.85
CA GLU A 72 3.17 22.41 7.79
C GLU A 72 4.04 23.21 8.77
N ARG A 73 5.23 22.71 9.11
CA ARG A 73 6.21 23.38 9.96
C ARG A 73 7.15 24.31 9.19
N GLY A 74 6.88 24.57 7.90
CA GLY A 74 7.73 25.39 7.03
C GLY A 74 9.10 24.78 6.74
N LYS A 75 9.25 23.46 6.95
CA LYS A 75 10.50 22.74 6.68
C LYS A 75 10.53 22.23 5.25
N ARG A 76 11.69 21.71 4.83
CA ARG A 76 11.91 21.07 3.53
C ARG A 76 12.13 19.58 3.72
N CYS A 77 11.71 18.79 2.74
CA CYS A 77 11.91 17.35 2.70
C CYS A 77 12.44 16.92 1.33
N TRP A 78 13.17 15.81 1.30
CA TRP A 78 13.61 15.16 0.07
C TRP A 78 12.98 13.78 0.00
N TYR A 79 12.22 13.51 -1.05
CA TYR A 79 11.64 12.20 -1.32
C TYR A 79 12.34 11.60 -2.53
N THR A 80 12.96 10.43 -2.34
CA THR A 80 13.72 9.76 -3.39
C THR A 80 13.22 8.33 -3.56
N THR A 81 13.23 7.87 -4.81
CA THR A 81 12.93 6.47 -5.15
C THR A 81 14.03 5.98 -6.10
N PRO A 82 14.36 4.68 -6.11
CA PRO A 82 15.44 4.16 -6.96
C PRO A 82 15.10 4.15 -8.46
N LEU A 83 13.83 4.38 -8.84
CA LEU A 83 13.36 4.35 -10.21
C LEU A 83 12.62 5.65 -10.55
N LYS A 84 13.08 6.36 -11.58
CA LYS A 84 12.46 7.62 -12.05
C LYS A 84 10.95 7.47 -12.32
N ALA A 85 10.53 6.32 -12.84
CA ALA A 85 9.12 6.03 -13.11
C ALA A 85 8.23 6.10 -11.85
N LEU A 86 8.76 5.73 -10.68
CA LEU A 86 8.03 5.76 -9.42
C LEU A 86 7.94 7.16 -8.81
N SER A 87 8.93 8.02 -9.08
CA SER A 87 8.87 9.43 -8.68
C SER A 87 7.88 10.24 -9.52
N ASN A 88 7.67 9.87 -10.80
CA ASN A 88 6.73 10.57 -11.69
C ASN A 88 5.25 10.21 -11.46
N GLN A 89 4.95 9.17 -10.68
CA GLN A 89 3.59 8.75 -10.33
C GLN A 89 3.07 9.39 -9.04
N LYS A 90 3.85 10.30 -8.46
CA LYS A 90 3.60 10.96 -7.18
C LYS A 90 3.33 12.45 -7.39
#